data_AF-A0AAD7U9V3-F1
#
_entry.id   AF-A0AAD7U9V3-F1
#
_cell.length_a   1.000
_cell.length_b   1.000
_cell.length_c   1.000
_cell.angle_alpha   90.00
_cell.angle_beta   90.00
_cell.angle_gamma   90.00
#
_symmetry.space_group_name_H-M   'P 1'
#
loop_
_entity.id
_entity.type
_entity.pdbx_description
1 polymer ?
#
loop_
_entity_poly.entity_id
_entity_poly.type
_entity_poly.pdbx_seq_one_letter_code
_entity_poly.pdbx_strand_id
1 'polypeptide(L)'
;MWWSLDERVERTVVLNGADAGEVVGMVGKIGRKILEEPDEPKYRQLRLDSKALSTKVLGKPGGRELLTYLGFRNAPGALTFEADLDHLRRVVAWCEQPPALERPQVELAVRLPRGTTVRAAFRKTETVRDVLEFARRYYATGDLVLQTAAPKETLDDALTLEGLAPRSAVVVAKVGALEAAEEAMDQARREGLAREQRERREMDDAERKRRRAALARKEAEARARKDALRHFECDREETHDRVERERRLRGAADRRTSDPGMNE
;
A
#
# COMPACT_ATOMS: atom_id res chain seq x y z
N MET A 1 39.66 7.65 -4.49
CA MET A 1 40.40 6.41 -4.17
C MET A 1 39.39 5.28 -4.37
N TRP A 2 39.54 4.47 -5.42
CA TRP A 2 38.61 3.37 -5.68
C TRP A 2 38.96 2.23 -4.74
N TRP A 3 38.04 1.88 -3.85
CA TRP A 3 38.16 0.76 -2.92
C TRP A 3 38.35 -0.55 -3.69
N SER A 4 39.20 -1.46 -3.21
CA SER A 4 39.00 -2.86 -3.59
C SER A 4 37.67 -3.31 -2.99
N LEU A 5 36.86 -3.98 -3.80
CA LEU A 5 35.56 -4.52 -3.42
C LEU A 5 35.67 -5.36 -2.12
N ASP A 6 36.84 -5.98 -1.99
CA ASP A 6 37.36 -6.86 -0.97
C ASP A 6 37.23 -6.21 0.42
N GLU A 7 37.79 -5.01 0.63
CA GLU A 7 37.81 -4.37 1.96
C GLU A 7 36.42 -4.04 2.50
N ARG A 8 35.44 -3.74 1.64
CA ARG A 8 34.07 -3.39 2.09
C ARG A 8 33.28 -4.63 2.46
N VAL A 9 33.42 -5.70 1.68
CA VAL A 9 32.79 -6.99 1.94
C VAL A 9 33.27 -7.53 3.28
N GLU A 10 34.59 -7.52 3.48
CA GLU A 10 35.25 -7.91 4.73
C GLU A 10 34.63 -7.20 5.93
N ARG A 11 34.65 -5.86 5.94
CA ARG A 11 34.12 -5.04 7.04
C ARG A 11 32.64 -5.28 7.30
N THR A 12 31.84 -5.50 6.26
CA THR A 12 30.39 -5.66 6.42
C THR A 12 30.05 -7.02 7.01
N VAL A 13 30.79 -8.07 6.64
CA VAL A 13 30.60 -9.42 7.19
C VAL A 13 30.89 -9.45 8.71
N VAL A 14 31.83 -8.61 9.20
CA VAL A 14 32.13 -8.48 10.65
C VAL A 14 30.91 -8.07 11.48
N LEU A 15 29.97 -7.34 10.90
CA LEU A 15 28.76 -6.89 11.60
C LEU A 15 27.89 -8.05 12.12
N ASN A 16 28.12 -9.27 11.63
CA ASN A 16 27.47 -10.49 12.14
C ASN A 16 28.01 -10.98 13.49
N GLY A 17 29.15 -10.45 13.97
CA GLY A 17 29.76 -10.89 15.22
C GLY A 17 30.09 -12.39 15.20
N ALA A 18 29.51 -13.16 16.13
CA ALA A 18 29.73 -14.60 16.23
C ALA A 18 29.29 -15.39 14.98
N ASP A 19 28.32 -14.88 14.22
CA ASP A 19 27.77 -15.56 13.04
C ASP A 19 28.61 -15.32 11.77
N ALA A 20 29.62 -14.44 11.81
CA ALA A 20 30.41 -14.10 10.63
C ALA A 20 31.03 -15.33 9.96
N GLY A 21 31.56 -16.27 10.75
CA GLY A 21 32.14 -17.53 10.25
C GLY A 21 31.12 -18.44 9.55
N GLU A 22 29.85 -18.42 9.98
CA GLU A 22 28.79 -19.21 9.31
C GLU A 22 28.51 -18.65 7.91
N VAL A 23 28.38 -17.32 7.79
CA VAL A 23 28.11 -16.65 6.50
C VAL A 23 29.25 -16.91 5.52
N VAL A 24 30.50 -16.67 5.94
CA VAL A 24 31.70 -16.89 5.11
C VAL A 24 31.81 -18.36 4.72
N GLY A 25 31.65 -19.27 5.67
CA GLY A 25 31.74 -20.71 5.42
C GLY A 25 30.66 -21.21 4.46
N MET A 26 29.44 -20.64 4.51
CA MET A 26 28.37 -21.01 3.58
C MET A 26 28.64 -20.50 2.16
N VAL A 27 29.12 -19.26 2.01
CA VAL A 27 29.48 -18.72 0.68
C VAL A 27 30.70 -19.44 0.10
N GLY A 28 31.70 -19.76 0.92
CA GLY A 28 32.85 -20.58 0.51
C GLY A 28 32.43 -21.97 0.00
N LYS A 29 31.47 -22.63 0.65
CA LYS A 29 30.90 -23.91 0.18
C LYS A 29 30.20 -23.78 -1.18
N ILE A 30 29.45 -22.70 -1.39
CA ILE A 30 28.82 -22.42 -2.69
C ILE A 30 29.90 -22.28 -3.77
N GLY A 31 30.92 -21.47 -3.52
CA GLY A 31 32.01 -21.27 -4.47
C GLY A 31 32.77 -22.57 -4.78
N ARG A 32 33.05 -23.38 -3.76
CA ARG A 32 33.68 -24.70 -3.94
C ARG A 32 32.84 -25.62 -4.83
N LYS A 33 31.52 -25.65 -4.65
CA LYS A 33 30.63 -26.44 -5.51
C LYS A 33 30.67 -26.02 -6.97
N ILE A 34 30.78 -24.72 -7.25
CA ILE A 34 30.97 -24.23 -8.61
C ILE A 34 32.35 -24.62 -9.16
N LEU A 35 33.40 -24.63 -8.33
CA LEU A 35 34.74 -25.08 -8.77
C LEU A 35 34.79 -26.60 -9.04
N GLU A 36 34.07 -27.41 -8.25
CA GLU A 36 33.97 -28.86 -8.42
C GLU A 36 33.16 -29.24 -9.68
N GLU A 37 32.06 -28.52 -9.95
CA GLU A 37 31.12 -28.80 -11.04
C GLU A 37 30.80 -27.50 -11.83
N PRO A 38 31.75 -26.95 -12.62
CA PRO A 38 31.63 -25.61 -13.22
C PRO A 38 30.57 -25.46 -14.32
N ASP A 39 30.17 -26.56 -14.93
CA ASP A 39 29.17 -26.58 -16.01
C ASP A 39 27.75 -26.84 -15.49
N GLU A 40 27.61 -27.17 -14.21
CA GLU A 40 26.33 -27.53 -13.59
C GLU A 40 25.50 -26.26 -13.26
N PRO A 41 24.36 -26.02 -13.94
CA PRO A 41 23.61 -24.78 -13.78
C PRO A 41 23.06 -24.55 -12.36
N LYS A 42 22.76 -25.63 -11.61
CA LYS A 42 22.15 -25.53 -10.29
C LYS A 42 23.03 -24.82 -9.24
N TYR A 43 24.35 -24.84 -9.42
CA TYR A 43 25.28 -24.12 -8.52
C TYR A 43 25.59 -22.70 -9.00
N ARG A 44 25.41 -22.43 -10.30
CA ARG A 44 25.60 -21.12 -10.90
C ARG A 44 24.38 -20.22 -10.78
N GLN A 45 23.22 -20.78 -10.43
CA GLN A 45 21.98 -20.04 -10.20
C GLN A 45 21.44 -20.28 -8.80
N LEU A 46 21.46 -19.25 -7.96
CA LEU A 46 20.92 -19.30 -6.61
C LEU A 46 19.56 -18.63 -6.56
N ARG A 47 18.51 -19.41 -6.26
CA ARG A 47 17.17 -18.85 -6.11
C ARG A 47 17.06 -18.02 -4.85
N LEU A 48 16.51 -16.81 -4.96
CA LEU A 48 16.35 -15.88 -3.84
C LEU A 48 15.32 -16.36 -2.79
N ASP A 49 14.39 -17.24 -3.18
CA ASP A 49 13.38 -17.84 -2.31
C ASP A 49 13.87 -19.06 -1.53
N SER A 50 15.11 -19.50 -1.73
CA SER A 50 15.71 -20.57 -0.95
C SER A 50 15.82 -20.17 0.52
N LYS A 51 15.05 -20.84 1.40
CA LYS A 51 15.04 -20.56 2.84
C LYS A 51 16.43 -20.57 3.46
N ALA A 52 17.28 -21.54 3.07
CA ALA A 52 18.64 -21.64 3.57
C ALA A 52 19.48 -20.42 3.15
N LEU A 53 19.44 -20.04 1.86
CA LEU A 53 20.16 -18.88 1.35
C LEU A 53 19.64 -17.57 1.96
N SER A 54 18.33 -17.41 2.04
CA SER A 54 17.68 -16.21 2.56
C SER A 54 17.98 -16.00 4.05
N THR A 55 17.89 -17.04 4.88
CA THR A 55 18.06 -16.91 6.33
C THR A 55 19.54 -16.84 6.73
N LYS A 56 20.40 -17.65 6.09
CA LYS A 56 21.80 -17.79 6.52
C LYS A 56 22.76 -16.85 5.82
N VAL A 57 22.42 -16.35 4.63
CA VAL A 57 23.33 -15.51 3.84
C VAL A 57 22.68 -14.15 3.55
N LEU A 58 21.56 -14.10 2.82
CA LEU A 58 21.01 -12.82 2.34
C LEU A 58 20.41 -11.95 3.45
N GLY A 59 19.90 -12.56 4.52
CA GLY A 59 19.38 -11.86 5.70
C GLY A 59 20.47 -11.40 6.67
N LYS A 60 21.73 -11.73 6.40
CA LYS A 60 22.88 -11.39 7.24
C LYS A 60 23.66 -10.23 6.60
N PRO A 61 24.08 -9.20 7.36
CA PRO A 61 24.94 -8.14 6.85
C PRO A 61 26.14 -8.67 6.06
N GLY A 62 26.38 -8.16 4.84
CA GLY A 62 27.56 -8.54 4.05
C GLY A 62 27.39 -9.84 3.25
N GLY A 63 26.35 -10.64 3.48
CA GLY A 63 26.18 -11.91 2.78
C GLY A 63 25.89 -11.74 1.29
N ARG A 64 25.10 -10.74 0.91
CA ARG A 64 24.82 -10.43 -0.50
C ARG A 64 26.04 -9.83 -1.20
N GLU A 65 26.75 -8.96 -0.50
CA GLU A 65 27.99 -8.33 -0.94
C GLU A 65 29.05 -9.41 -1.19
N LEU A 66 29.17 -10.39 -0.29
CA LEU A 66 30.10 -11.51 -0.43
C LEU A 66 29.75 -12.43 -1.60
N LEU A 67 28.46 -12.72 -1.85
CA LEU A 67 28.05 -13.44 -3.06
C LEU A 67 28.38 -12.65 -4.33
N THR A 68 28.14 -11.34 -4.31
CA THR A 68 28.46 -10.46 -5.45
C THR A 68 29.97 -10.39 -5.70
N TYR A 69 30.76 -10.35 -4.61
CA TYR A 69 32.21 -10.42 -4.64
C TYR A 69 32.69 -11.74 -5.21
N LEU A 70 32.05 -12.85 -4.83
CA LEU A 70 32.36 -14.17 -5.38
C LEU A 70 32.08 -14.26 -6.89
N GLY A 71 31.25 -13.38 -7.45
CA GLY A 71 30.97 -13.32 -8.89
C GLY A 71 29.50 -13.43 -9.27
N PHE A 72 28.59 -13.46 -8.28
CA PHE A 72 27.16 -13.46 -8.54
C PHE A 72 26.65 -12.07 -8.95
N ARG A 73 25.62 -12.04 -9.81
CA ARG A 73 24.90 -10.84 -10.24
C ARG A 73 23.40 -11.03 -10.04
N ASN A 74 22.69 -9.92 -9.82
CA ASN A 74 21.25 -9.93 -9.64
C ASN A 74 20.55 -10.23 -10.97
N ALA A 75 19.77 -11.29 -11.01
CA ALA A 75 18.84 -11.62 -12.08
C ALA A 75 17.39 -11.62 -11.54
N PRO A 76 16.35 -11.54 -12.39
CA PRO A 76 14.96 -11.65 -11.94
C PRO A 76 14.71 -12.98 -11.19
N GLY A 77 14.50 -12.91 -9.87
CA GLY A 77 14.20 -14.07 -9.01
C GLY A 77 15.41 -14.90 -8.54
N ALA A 78 16.62 -14.61 -9.03
CA ALA A 78 17.82 -15.41 -8.72
C ALA A 78 19.11 -14.56 -8.70
N LEU A 79 20.19 -15.16 -8.21
CA LEU A 79 21.56 -14.69 -8.42
C LEU A 79 22.26 -15.60 -9.41
N THR A 80 22.89 -15.04 -10.43
CA THR A 80 23.61 -15.80 -11.48
C THR A 80 25.10 -15.57 -11.38
N PHE A 81 25.89 -16.64 -11.42
CA PHE A 81 27.36 -16.58 -11.38
C PHE A 81 27.93 -16.25 -12.77
N GLU A 82 28.70 -15.16 -12.85
CA GLU A 82 29.23 -14.61 -14.11
C GLU A 82 30.75 -14.36 -14.11
N ALA A 83 31.44 -14.56 -12.98
CA ALA A 83 32.88 -14.33 -12.90
C ALA A 83 33.72 -15.47 -13.50
N ASP A 84 35.00 -15.21 -13.73
CA ASP A 84 35.97 -16.23 -14.11
C ASP A 84 36.32 -17.14 -12.93
N LEU A 85 36.74 -18.38 -13.24
CA LEU A 85 37.05 -19.38 -12.22
C LEU A 85 38.31 -19.05 -11.42
N ASP A 86 39.25 -18.26 -11.96
CA ASP A 86 40.46 -17.88 -11.23
C ASP A 86 40.15 -16.87 -10.12
N HIS A 87 39.28 -15.91 -10.40
CA HIS A 87 38.72 -15.03 -9.40
C HIS A 87 37.97 -15.81 -8.33
N LEU A 88 37.10 -16.75 -8.73
CA LEU A 88 36.39 -17.62 -7.80
C LEU A 88 37.33 -18.39 -6.88
N ARG A 89 38.43 -18.96 -7.40
CA ARG A 89 39.46 -19.64 -6.58
C ARG A 89 40.06 -18.73 -5.53
N ARG A 90 40.40 -17.48 -5.89
CA ARG A 90 40.96 -16.50 -4.95
C ARG A 90 39.97 -16.17 -3.84
N VAL A 91 38.70 -15.93 -4.18
CA VAL A 91 37.66 -15.61 -3.19
C VAL A 91 37.34 -16.82 -2.30
N VAL A 92 37.32 -18.04 -2.84
CA VAL A 92 37.12 -19.26 -2.04
C VAL A 92 38.29 -19.47 -1.07
N ALA A 93 39.54 -19.26 -1.51
CA ALA A 93 40.70 -19.32 -0.62
C ALA A 93 40.62 -18.29 0.51
N TRP A 94 40.16 -17.07 0.20
CA TRP A 94 39.88 -16.04 1.21
C TRP A 94 38.79 -16.48 2.20
N CYS A 95 37.70 -17.12 1.73
CA CYS A 95 36.65 -17.63 2.62
C CYS A 95 37.14 -18.75 3.56
N GLU A 96 38.14 -19.53 3.14
CA GLU A 96 38.73 -20.60 3.96
C GLU A 96 39.70 -20.05 5.02
N GLN A 97 40.35 -18.93 4.72
CA GLN A 97 41.31 -18.27 5.59
C GLN A 97 41.02 -16.77 5.62
N PRO A 98 39.88 -16.33 6.19
CA PRO A 98 39.56 -14.92 6.23
C PRO A 98 40.61 -14.19 7.07
N PRO A 99 41.12 -13.03 6.61
CA PRO A 99 42.05 -12.24 7.40
C PRO A 99 41.41 -11.83 8.72
N ALA A 100 42.22 -11.44 9.70
CA ALA A 100 41.72 -10.90 10.96
C ALA A 100 40.88 -9.66 10.67
N LEU A 101 39.56 -9.81 10.76
CA LEU A 101 38.65 -8.76 10.34
C LEU A 101 38.59 -7.65 11.40
N GLU A 102 38.90 -6.42 10.99
CA GLU A 102 38.82 -5.27 11.88
C GLU A 102 37.37 -4.87 12.17
N ARG A 103 37.11 -4.40 13.40
CA ARG A 103 35.80 -3.86 13.74
C ARG A 103 35.54 -2.59 12.92
N PRO A 104 34.33 -2.45 12.33
CA PRO A 104 34.01 -1.28 11.55
C PRO A 104 33.88 -0.05 12.44
N GLN A 105 34.29 1.11 11.92
CA GLN A 105 34.26 2.37 12.66
C GLN A 105 32.87 3.01 12.66
N VAL A 106 32.12 2.84 11.57
CA VAL A 106 30.76 3.34 11.38
C VAL A 106 29.88 2.21 10.86
N GLU A 107 28.72 2.03 11.47
CA GLU A 107 27.70 1.11 10.99
C GLU A 107 26.45 1.90 10.59
N LEU A 108 26.02 1.75 9.34
CA LEU A 108 24.81 2.42 8.85
C LEU A 108 23.71 1.41 8.57
N ALA A 109 22.50 1.77 8.99
CA ALA A 109 21.27 1.13 8.53
C ALA A 109 20.78 1.88 7.28
N VAL A 110 21.03 1.32 6.10
CA VAL A 110 20.68 1.89 4.80
C VAL A 110 19.32 1.36 4.36
N ARG A 111 18.28 2.19 4.45
CA ARG A 111 16.93 1.87 3.97
C ARG A 111 16.84 2.14 2.47
N LEU A 112 16.61 1.09 1.70
CA LEU A 112 16.53 1.13 0.24
C LEU A 112 15.16 1.62 -0.24
N PRO A 113 15.03 2.05 -1.52
CA PRO A 113 13.75 2.51 -2.07
C PRO A 113 12.60 1.49 -1.98
N ARG A 114 12.92 0.19 -1.95
CA ARG A 114 11.92 -0.90 -1.80
C ARG A 114 11.53 -1.16 -0.34
N GLY A 115 11.99 -0.34 0.60
CA GLY A 115 11.71 -0.45 2.03
C GLY A 115 12.62 -1.41 2.79
N THR A 116 13.41 -2.25 2.09
CA THR A 116 14.40 -3.14 2.70
C THR A 116 15.51 -2.33 3.38
N THR A 117 15.83 -2.67 4.63
CA THR A 117 16.96 -2.07 5.35
C THR A 117 18.16 -3.01 5.32
N VAL A 118 19.30 -2.50 4.91
CA VAL A 118 20.58 -3.22 4.86
C VAL A 118 21.53 -2.57 5.87
N ARG A 119 22.26 -3.38 6.63
CA ARG A 119 23.33 -2.90 7.50
C ARG A 119 24.66 -3.01 6.77
N ALA A 120 25.39 -1.90 6.70
CA ALA A 120 26.66 -1.82 6.01
C ALA A 120 27.72 -1.12 6.86
N ALA A 121 28.96 -1.56 6.71
CA ALA A 121 30.10 -1.05 7.46
C ALA A 121 30.89 -0.03 6.65
N PHE A 122 31.23 1.09 7.29
CA PHE A 122 32.01 2.17 6.70
C PHE A 122 33.13 2.66 7.63
N ARG A 123 34.13 3.33 7.06
CA ARG A 123 35.16 4.13 7.74
C ARG A 123 34.59 5.53 8.02
N LYS A 124 35.15 6.21 9.00
CA LYS A 124 34.78 7.61 9.30
C LYS A 124 35.11 8.57 8.15
N THR A 125 36.16 8.26 7.39
CA THR A 125 36.64 9.04 6.25
C THR A 125 35.87 8.77 4.96
N GLU A 126 34.99 7.76 4.93
CA GLU A 126 34.06 7.56 3.81
C GLU A 126 33.07 8.72 3.76
N THR A 127 32.49 8.91 2.58
CA THR A 127 31.55 9.99 2.28
C THR A 127 30.14 9.45 2.02
N VAL A 128 29.15 10.34 1.98
CA VAL A 128 27.79 10.02 1.53
C VAL A 128 27.79 9.42 0.12
N ARG A 129 28.66 9.90 -0.77
CA ARG A 129 28.85 9.32 -2.11
C ARG A 129 29.23 7.84 -2.05
N ASP A 130 30.11 7.44 -1.13
CA ASP A 130 30.52 6.03 -0.98
C ASP A 130 29.34 5.12 -0.57
N VAL A 131 28.40 5.65 0.24
CA VAL A 131 27.16 4.97 0.64
C VAL A 131 26.19 4.86 -0.55
N LEU A 132 26.10 5.90 -1.39
CA LEU A 132 25.30 5.87 -2.60
C LEU A 132 25.85 4.87 -3.62
N GLU A 133 27.17 4.85 -3.84
CA GLU A 133 27.84 3.88 -4.70
C GLU A 133 27.62 2.45 -4.20
N PHE A 134 27.68 2.23 -2.88
CA PHE A 134 27.30 0.96 -2.27
C PHE A 134 25.86 0.56 -2.63
N ALA A 135 24.89 1.45 -2.42
CA ALA A 135 23.49 1.17 -2.71
C ALA A 135 23.25 0.89 -4.21
N ARG A 136 23.91 1.66 -5.09
CA ARG A 136 23.83 1.49 -6.54
C ARG A 136 24.39 0.14 -7.00
N ARG A 137 25.52 -0.27 -6.42
CA ARG A 137 26.20 -1.50 -6.83
C ARG A 137 25.42 -2.76 -6.51
N TYR A 138 24.77 -2.81 -5.34
CA TYR A 138 24.20 -4.06 -4.82
C TYR A 138 22.67 -4.13 -4.83
N TYR A 139 21.98 -2.98 -4.86
CA TYR A 139 20.56 -2.94 -4.48
C TYR A 139 19.64 -2.15 -5.42
N ALA A 140 20.11 -1.05 -6.02
CA ALA A 140 19.24 -0.15 -6.77
C ALA A 140 19.90 0.41 -8.02
N THR A 141 19.10 0.71 -9.03
CA THR A 141 19.52 1.42 -10.25
C THR A 141 18.85 2.79 -10.33
N GLY A 142 19.47 3.69 -11.11
CA GLY A 142 18.98 5.05 -11.36
C GLY A 142 19.59 6.10 -10.44
N ASP A 143 19.03 7.30 -10.52
CA ASP A 143 19.46 8.45 -9.74
C ASP A 143 18.96 8.34 -8.31
N LEU A 144 19.89 8.19 -7.38
CA LEU A 144 19.66 8.00 -5.95
C LEU A 144 20.23 9.16 -5.16
N VAL A 145 19.51 9.57 -4.14
CA VAL A 145 19.92 10.55 -3.11
C VAL A 145 19.85 9.91 -1.73
N LEU A 146 20.75 10.32 -0.84
CA LEU A 146 20.78 9.86 0.54
C LEU A 146 20.10 10.90 1.43
N GLN A 147 19.20 10.44 2.29
CA GLN A 147 18.49 11.27 3.23
C GLN A 147 18.66 10.74 4.65
N THR A 148 18.59 11.61 5.64
CA THR A 148 18.43 11.21 7.05
C THR A 148 17.02 10.64 7.28
N ALA A 149 16.88 9.74 8.25
CA ALA A 149 15.58 9.12 8.54
C ALA A 149 14.58 10.10 9.19
N ALA A 150 15.05 10.96 10.10
CA ALA A 150 14.26 11.98 10.79
C ALA A 150 15.18 13.08 11.41
N PRO A 151 15.03 14.36 11.06
CA PRO A 151 14.21 14.90 9.96
C PRO A 151 14.66 14.32 8.61
N LYS A 152 13.83 14.41 7.56
CA LYS A 152 14.22 13.97 6.21
C LYS A 152 15.00 15.09 5.53
N GLU A 153 16.32 15.04 5.61
CA GLU A 153 17.21 16.02 4.99
C GLU A 153 18.09 15.30 3.98
N THR A 154 18.22 15.88 2.78
CA THR A 154 19.14 15.38 1.76
C THR A 154 20.57 15.71 2.18
N LEU A 155 21.41 14.68 2.23
CA LEU A 155 22.81 14.82 2.61
C LEU A 155 23.67 15.18 1.40
N ASP A 156 24.64 16.06 1.60
CA ASP A 156 25.65 16.39 0.58
C ASP A 156 26.56 15.18 0.31
N ASP A 157 26.78 14.85 -0.95
CA ASP A 157 27.67 13.80 -1.42
C ASP A 157 29.09 13.87 -0.81
N ALA A 158 29.60 15.09 -0.58
CA ALA A 158 30.93 15.32 -0.05
C ALA A 158 31.03 15.20 1.48
N LEU A 159 29.89 15.09 2.18
CA LEU A 159 29.86 14.99 3.63
C LEU A 159 30.51 13.66 4.07
N THR A 160 31.46 13.75 5.00
CA THR A 160 32.08 12.58 5.61
C THR A 160 31.15 11.92 6.62
N LEU A 161 31.30 10.60 6.78
CA LEU A 161 30.49 9.83 7.71
C LEU A 161 30.90 10.01 9.18
N GLU A 162 32.00 10.74 9.45
CA GLU A 162 32.45 11.07 10.81
C GLU A 162 31.41 11.89 11.61
N GLY A 163 30.66 12.76 10.92
CA GLY A 163 29.59 13.55 11.53
C GLY A 163 28.30 12.77 11.78
N LEU A 164 28.17 11.56 11.24
CA LEU A 164 27.00 10.71 11.48
C LEU A 164 27.19 9.91 12.76
N ALA A 165 26.11 9.79 13.54
CA ALA A 165 26.13 8.93 14.72
C ALA A 165 26.51 7.49 14.30
N PRO A 166 27.25 6.73 15.14
CA PRO A 166 27.76 5.40 14.80
C PRO A 166 26.73 4.35 14.37
N ARG A 167 25.43 4.64 14.55
CA ARG A 167 24.27 3.81 14.19
C ARG A 167 23.17 4.62 13.50
N SER A 168 23.56 5.49 12.59
CA SER A 168 22.59 6.33 11.86
C SER A 168 21.79 5.50 10.86
N ALA A 169 20.48 5.74 10.82
CA ALA A 169 19.63 5.25 9.76
C ALA A 169 19.59 6.29 8.62
N VAL A 170 20.00 5.85 7.44
CA VAL A 170 19.96 6.66 6.21
C VAL A 170 19.00 6.04 5.23
N VAL A 171 18.29 6.86 4.48
CA VAL A 171 17.29 6.45 3.50
C VAL A 171 17.82 6.78 2.12
N VAL A 172 17.94 5.76 1.28
CA VAL A 172 18.22 5.91 -0.14
C VAL A 172 16.88 6.10 -0.84
N ALA A 173 16.66 7.29 -1.37
CA ALA A 173 15.48 7.63 -2.16
C ALA A 173 15.87 7.82 -3.62
N LYS A 174 14.94 7.59 -4.55
CA LYS A 174 15.11 8.05 -5.93
C LYS A 174 14.94 9.56 -5.98
N VAL A 175 15.70 10.25 -6.82
CA VAL A 175 15.50 11.69 -7.05
C VAL A 175 14.05 11.94 -7.47
N GLY A 176 13.39 12.92 -6.85
CA GLY A 176 11.97 13.24 -7.08
C GLY A 176 10.97 12.26 -6.46
N ALA A 177 11.39 11.16 -5.82
CA ALA A 177 10.43 10.23 -5.20
C ALA A 177 9.69 10.84 -4.01
N LEU A 178 10.33 11.76 -3.29
CA LEU A 178 9.68 12.47 -2.19
C LEU A 178 8.59 13.42 -2.73
N GLU A 179 8.94 14.22 -3.75
CA GLU A 179 8.02 15.14 -4.42
C GLU A 179 6.84 14.36 -5.02
N ALA A 180 7.10 13.28 -5.75
CA ALA A 180 6.05 12.43 -6.31
C ALA A 180 5.15 11.79 -5.23
N ALA A 181 5.72 11.40 -4.08
CA ALA A 181 4.93 10.86 -2.97
C ALA A 181 4.08 11.93 -2.29
N GLU A 182 4.59 13.14 -2.14
CA GLU A 182 3.87 14.29 -1.60
C GLU A 182 2.72 14.70 -2.54
N GLU A 183 2.99 14.81 -3.84
CA GLU A 183 1.98 15.06 -4.87
C GLU A 183 0.88 13.99 -4.87
N ALA A 184 1.25 12.71 -4.76
CA ALA A 184 0.29 11.62 -4.69
C ALA A 184 -0.58 11.67 -3.42
N MET A 185 -0.01 12.02 -2.27
CA MET A 185 -0.76 12.20 -1.02
C MET A 185 -1.71 13.39 -1.11
N ASP A 186 -1.26 14.50 -1.69
CA ASP A 186 -2.09 15.68 -1.93
C ASP A 186 -3.23 15.39 -2.91
N GLN A 187 -2.96 14.64 -3.97
CA GLN A 187 -3.98 14.18 -4.90
C GLN A 187 -5.01 13.28 -4.19
N ALA A 188 -4.56 12.28 -3.44
CA ALA A 188 -5.45 11.41 -2.68
C ALA A 188 -6.31 12.18 -1.66
N ARG A 189 -5.73 13.20 -1.02
CA ARG A 189 -6.45 14.09 -0.11
C ARG A 189 -7.52 14.92 -0.84
N ARG A 190 -7.20 15.46 -2.01
CA ARG A 190 -8.16 16.22 -2.85
C ARG A 190 -9.29 15.32 -3.34
N GLU A 191 -8.98 14.12 -3.78
CA GLU A 191 -9.97 13.13 -4.21
C GLU A 191 -10.87 12.67 -3.05
N GLY A 192 -10.30 12.45 -1.86
CA GLY A 192 -11.05 12.14 -0.65
C GLY A 192 -12.05 13.23 -0.29
N LEU A 193 -11.62 14.51 -0.29
CA LEU A 193 -12.50 15.65 -0.03
C LEU A 193 -13.58 15.80 -1.12
N ALA A 194 -13.24 15.61 -2.38
CA ALA A 194 -14.19 15.69 -3.48
C ALA A 194 -15.25 14.58 -3.39
N ARG A 195 -14.86 13.37 -3.00
CA ARG A 195 -15.77 12.25 -2.76
C ARG A 195 -16.71 12.54 -1.60
N GLU A 196 -16.19 13.02 -0.48
CA GLU A 196 -17.03 13.38 0.69
C GLU A 196 -18.05 14.47 0.33
N GLN A 197 -17.64 15.48 -0.46
CA GLN A 197 -18.56 16.51 -0.92
C GLN A 197 -19.66 15.98 -1.86
N ARG A 198 -19.34 15.02 -2.73
CA ARG A 198 -20.35 14.37 -3.59
C ARG A 198 -21.34 13.57 -2.76
N GLU A 199 -20.85 12.76 -1.82
CA GLU A 199 -21.69 11.95 -0.92
C GLU A 199 -22.62 12.85 -0.08
N ARG A 200 -22.13 13.99 0.43
CA ARG A 200 -22.97 14.98 1.13
C ARG A 200 -24.06 15.56 0.24
N ARG A 201 -23.73 15.97 -0.99
CA ARG A 201 -24.72 16.51 -1.95
C ARG A 201 -25.80 15.48 -2.31
N GLU A 202 -25.39 14.24 -2.55
CA GLU A 202 -26.32 13.15 -2.85
C GLU A 202 -27.27 12.86 -1.68
N MET A 203 -26.76 12.89 -0.44
CA MET A 203 -27.60 12.76 0.75
C MET A 203 -28.60 13.92 0.87
N ASP A 204 -28.16 15.17 0.70
CA ASP A 204 -29.03 16.34 0.76
C ASP A 204 -30.12 16.29 -0.32
N ASP A 205 -29.78 15.89 -1.54
CA ASP A 205 -30.73 15.74 -2.64
C ASP A 205 -31.72 14.60 -2.39
N ALA A 206 -31.25 13.47 -1.84
CA ALA A 206 -32.11 12.37 -1.44
C ALA A 206 -33.08 12.79 -0.33
N GLU A 207 -32.62 13.56 0.66
CA GLU A 207 -33.47 14.08 1.73
C GLU A 207 -34.52 15.06 1.19
N ARG A 208 -34.12 15.99 0.32
CA ARG A 208 -35.04 16.91 -0.36
C ARG A 208 -36.10 16.16 -1.15
N LYS A 209 -35.72 15.11 -1.88
CA LYS A 209 -36.63 14.25 -2.64
C LYS A 209 -37.62 13.52 -1.71
N ARG A 210 -37.15 12.98 -0.58
CA ARG A 210 -38.00 12.34 0.44
C ARG A 210 -39.02 13.31 1.04
N ARG A 211 -38.59 14.52 1.40
CA ARG A 211 -39.46 15.58 1.95
C ARG A 211 -40.54 15.98 0.95
N ARG A 212 -40.19 16.19 -0.33
CA ARG A 212 -41.15 16.50 -1.40
C ARG A 212 -42.16 15.38 -1.61
N ALA A 213 -41.71 14.12 -1.67
CA ALA A 213 -42.59 12.97 -1.82
C ALA A 213 -43.57 12.82 -0.63
N ALA A 214 -43.10 13.06 0.60
CA ALA A 214 -43.94 13.02 1.79
C ALA A 214 -45.03 14.10 1.78
N LEU A 215 -44.70 15.33 1.35
CA LEU A 215 -45.67 16.42 1.20
C LEU A 215 -46.70 16.09 0.12
N ALA A 216 -46.26 15.63 -1.06
CA ALA A 216 -47.17 15.24 -2.14
C ALA A 216 -48.13 14.11 -1.72
N ARG A 217 -47.65 13.13 -0.95
CA ARG A 217 -48.50 12.06 -0.39
C ARG A 217 -49.55 12.61 0.58
N LYS A 218 -49.16 13.52 1.48
CA LYS A 218 -50.11 14.17 2.41
C LYS A 218 -51.18 14.97 1.68
N GLU A 219 -50.79 15.70 0.62
CA GLU A 219 -51.74 16.45 -0.21
C GLU A 219 -52.71 15.52 -0.96
N ALA A 220 -52.20 14.41 -1.53
CA ALA A 220 -53.05 13.42 -2.20
C ALA A 220 -54.05 12.76 -1.23
N GLU A 221 -53.61 12.40 -0.03
CA GLU A 221 -54.47 11.83 1.01
C GLU A 221 -55.54 12.83 1.49
N ALA A 222 -55.17 14.11 1.66
CA ALA A 222 -56.11 15.16 2.00
C ALA A 222 -57.18 15.38 0.91
N ARG A 223 -56.79 15.34 -0.36
CA ARG A 223 -57.72 15.41 -1.50
C ARG A 223 -58.66 14.20 -1.52
N ALA A 224 -58.12 12.99 -1.43
CA ALA A 224 -58.92 11.77 -1.41
C ALA A 224 -59.94 11.76 -0.26
N ARG A 225 -59.54 12.23 0.93
CA ARG A 225 -60.45 12.39 2.07
C ARG A 225 -61.56 13.39 1.79
N LYS A 226 -61.24 14.53 1.17
CA LYS A 226 -62.23 15.55 0.81
C LYS A 226 -63.23 15.02 -0.23
N ASP A 227 -62.75 14.27 -1.21
CA ASP A 227 -63.59 13.67 -2.23
C ASP A 227 -64.51 12.57 -1.64
N ALA A 228 -63.98 11.75 -0.71
CA ALA A 228 -64.80 10.78 0.02
C ALA A 228 -65.91 11.45 0.85
N LEU A 229 -65.61 12.55 1.55
CA LEU A 229 -66.60 13.31 2.31
C LEU A 229 -67.70 13.89 1.41
N ARG A 230 -67.34 14.44 0.25
CA ARG A 230 -68.31 14.92 -0.74
C ARG A 230 -69.21 13.81 -1.24
N HIS A 231 -68.66 12.62 -1.48
CA HIS A 231 -69.46 11.48 -1.92
C HIS A 231 -70.50 11.08 -0.87
N PHE A 232 -70.12 11.04 0.40
CA PHE A 232 -71.06 10.79 1.50
C PHE A 232 -72.13 11.88 1.64
N GLU A 233 -71.80 13.14 1.36
CA GLU A 233 -72.78 14.25 1.34
C GLU A 233 -73.81 14.05 0.22
N CYS A 234 -73.36 13.74 -1.00
CA CYS A 234 -74.26 13.42 -2.12
C CYS A 234 -75.16 12.22 -1.81
N ASP A 235 -74.61 11.13 -1.26
CA ASP A 235 -75.40 9.94 -0.89
C ASP A 235 -76.49 10.27 0.16
N ARG A 236 -76.18 11.19 1.10
CA ARG A 236 -77.15 11.66 2.10
C ARG A 236 -78.24 12.51 1.47
N GLU A 237 -77.90 13.41 0.56
CA GLU A 237 -78.86 14.22 -0.19
C GLU A 237 -79.77 13.33 -1.04
N GLU A 238 -79.21 12.38 -1.80
CA GLU A 238 -79.99 11.41 -2.60
C GLU A 238 -80.92 10.56 -1.73
N THR A 239 -80.44 10.10 -0.57
CA THR A 239 -81.27 9.34 0.38
C THR A 239 -82.40 10.20 0.93
N HIS A 240 -82.11 11.45 1.30
CA HIS A 240 -83.12 12.41 1.77
C HIS A 240 -84.19 12.66 0.70
N ASP A 241 -83.78 12.93 -0.54
CA ASP A 241 -84.66 13.13 -1.68
C ASP A 241 -85.52 11.89 -1.97
N ARG A 242 -84.96 10.69 -1.84
CA ARG A 242 -85.70 9.43 -1.96
C ARG A 242 -86.77 9.31 -0.88
N VAL A 243 -86.42 9.56 0.39
CA VAL A 243 -87.36 9.51 1.51
C VAL A 243 -88.46 10.56 1.35
N GLU A 244 -88.12 11.78 0.95
CA GLU A 244 -89.12 12.81 0.66
C GLU A 244 -90.07 12.40 -0.47
N ARG A 245 -89.53 11.84 -1.56
CA ARG A 245 -90.32 11.36 -2.69
C ARG A 245 -91.27 10.25 -2.26
N GLU A 246 -90.80 9.28 -1.49
CA GLU A 246 -91.64 8.21 -0.93
C GLU A 246 -92.73 8.77 -0.01
N ARG A 247 -92.40 9.75 0.84
CA ARG A 247 -93.38 10.41 1.72
C ARG A 247 -94.45 11.16 0.93
N ARG A 248 -94.07 11.88 -0.14
CA ARG A 248 -95.00 12.56 -1.05
C ARG A 248 -95.91 11.56 -1.78
N LEU A 249 -95.36 10.44 -2.24
CA LEU A 249 -96.12 9.38 -2.91
C LEU A 249 -97.12 8.71 -1.96
N ARG A 250 -96.71 8.36 -0.73
CA ARG A 250 -97.63 7.82 0.30
C ARG A 250 -98.75 8.80 0.64
N GLY A 251 -98.41 10.07 0.89
CA GLY A 251 -99.42 11.09 1.18
C GLY A 251 -100.36 11.39 0.01
N ALA A 252 -99.99 11.07 -1.23
CA ALA A 252 -100.87 11.13 -2.40
C ALA A 252 -101.77 9.88 -2.50
N ALA A 253 -101.24 8.69 -2.17
CA ALA A 253 -102.01 7.45 -2.11
C ALA A 253 -103.07 7.51 -1.00
N ASP A 254 -102.70 7.96 0.20
CA ASP A 254 -103.62 8.10 1.34
C ASP A 254 -104.76 9.08 1.03
N ARG A 255 -104.50 10.15 0.28
CA ARG A 255 -105.55 11.08 -0.18
C ARG A 255 -106.52 10.45 -1.17
N ARG A 256 -106.05 9.51 -2.01
CA ARG A 256 -106.94 8.75 -2.92
C ARG A 256 -107.78 7.72 -2.18
N THR A 257 -107.31 7.18 -1.06
CA THR A 257 -108.07 6.22 -0.25
C THR A 257 -108.96 6.88 0.80
N SER A 258 -108.66 8.12 1.22
CA SER A 258 -109.41 8.88 2.23
C SER A 258 -110.49 9.79 1.65
N ASP A 259 -110.75 9.70 0.35
CA ASP A 259 -111.90 10.34 -0.31
C ASP A 259 -112.95 9.25 -0.64
N PRO A 260 -113.69 8.71 0.36
CA PRO A 260 -114.91 7.97 0.11
C PRO A 260 -115.99 8.99 -0.25
N GLY A 261 -115.82 9.64 -1.40
CA GLY A 261 -116.87 10.37 -2.06
C GLY A 261 -117.99 9.39 -2.40
N MET A 262 -119.01 9.42 -1.55
CA MET A 262 -120.41 9.40 -1.96
C MET A 262 -120.71 8.55 -3.19
N ASN A 263 -120.93 7.27 -2.98
CA ASN A 263 -121.94 6.56 -3.75
C ASN A 263 -123.00 6.06 -2.77
N GLU A 264 -124.16 6.70 -2.90
CA GLU A 264 -125.48 6.46 -2.28
C GLU A 264 -125.69 6.93 -0.84
#